data_AF-A0A522UZL4-F1
#
_entry.id   AF-A0A522UZL4-F1
#
_cell.length_a   1.000
_cell.length_b   1.000
_cell.length_c   1.000
_cell.angle_alpha   90.00
_cell.angle_beta   90.00
_cell.angle_gamma   90.00
#
_symmetry.space_group_name_H-M   'P 1'
#
loop_
_entity.id
_entity.type
_entity.pdbx_description
1 polymer ?
#
loop_
_entity_poly.entity_id
_entity_poly.type
_entity_poly.pdbx_seq_one_letter_code
_entity_poly.pdbx_strand_id
1 'polypeptide(L)'
;MAFTINERRKLLDEYFKILQIISDEAAGSIGSAPSVVSDSHISRLLDVVHLYEAGLPRIPISRCPLTGELVMHTFDPYGLDGLWWNYEAPVRPLIERFVTCLVATGAVHLAPEVECFPFLCKPGPGVPYVYPKLLSIDGIYGVVHKRPVGQHMAYSILYYSAEPITGVEMPNSWGTNTYWDDSDGKPGWYTSPDNPEEWDFNLRPWVQSGKLLWIAPEDAQMQLRSDLNECPYFDIRGERQLQRIARGMVWLDTQDLKLVEGP
;
A
#
# COMPACT_ATOMS: atom_id res chain seq x y z
N MET A 1 -14.88 -15.73 4.03
CA MET A 1 -15.53 -15.40 2.73
C MET A 1 -15.31 -13.92 2.53
N ALA A 2 -14.92 -13.48 1.33
CA ALA A 2 -14.67 -12.05 1.10
C ALA A 2 -15.98 -11.26 1.20
N PHE A 3 -15.92 -10.06 1.77
CA PHE A 3 -17.07 -9.17 1.84
C PHE A 3 -17.47 -8.63 0.46
N THR A 4 -18.75 -8.34 0.31
CA THR A 4 -19.28 -7.55 -0.80
C THR A 4 -19.02 -6.06 -0.58
N ILE A 5 -19.14 -5.25 -1.63
CA ILE A 5 -19.05 -3.78 -1.52
C ILE A 5 -20.04 -3.19 -0.50
N ASN A 6 -21.25 -3.77 -0.39
CA ASN A 6 -22.27 -3.31 0.55
C ASN A 6 -21.95 -3.67 2.01
N GLU A 7 -21.40 -4.86 2.25
CA GLU A 7 -20.93 -5.26 3.58
C GLU A 7 -19.74 -4.41 4.02
N ARG A 8 -18.78 -4.20 3.11
CA ARG A 8 -17.67 -3.27 3.33
C ARG A 8 -18.17 -1.88 3.71
N ARG A 9 -19.10 -1.30 2.94
CA ARG A 9 -19.65 0.05 3.22
C ARG A 9 -20.26 0.11 4.63
N LYS A 10 -21.06 -0.88 5.01
CA LYS A 10 -21.66 -0.95 6.37
C LYS A 10 -20.59 -0.97 7.47
N LEU A 11 -19.52 -1.76 7.29
CA LEU A 11 -18.42 -1.84 8.26
C LEU A 11 -17.68 -0.50 8.38
N LEU A 12 -17.41 0.18 7.26
CA LEU A 12 -16.75 1.49 7.26
C LEU A 12 -17.64 2.57 7.90
N ASP A 13 -18.92 2.62 7.56
CA ASP A 13 -19.87 3.58 8.14
C ASP A 13 -19.97 3.39 9.66
N GLU A 14 -20.00 2.13 10.13
CA GLU A 14 -20.00 1.82 11.55
C GLU A 14 -18.68 2.19 12.22
N TYR A 15 -17.55 1.84 11.61
CA TYR A 15 -16.20 2.17 12.10
C TYR A 15 -16.06 3.69 12.33
N PHE A 16 -16.37 4.50 11.32
CA PHE A 16 -16.23 5.96 11.43
C PHE A 16 -17.22 6.59 12.39
N LYS A 17 -18.44 6.04 12.49
CA LYS A 17 -19.41 6.48 13.49
C LYS A 17 -18.89 6.25 14.91
N ILE A 18 -18.35 5.06 15.20
CA ILE A 18 -17.80 4.75 16.53
C ILE A 18 -16.56 5.59 16.81
N LEU A 19 -15.68 5.77 15.82
CA LEU A 19 -14.48 6.60 15.95
C LEU A 19 -14.84 8.06 16.28
N GLN A 20 -15.88 8.61 15.66
CA GLN A 20 -16.37 9.95 15.97
C GLN A 20 -16.88 10.04 17.42
N ILE A 21 -17.65 9.05 17.89
CA ILE A 21 -18.14 9.01 19.28
C ILE A 21 -16.97 9.00 20.27
N ILE A 22 -15.97 8.13 20.04
CA ILE A 22 -14.77 8.05 20.89
C ILE A 22 -14.00 9.38 20.89
N SER A 23 -13.87 10.02 19.71
CA SER A 23 -13.22 11.32 19.59
C SER A 23 -13.97 12.42 20.34
N ASP A 24 -15.30 12.44 20.28
CA ASP A 24 -16.15 13.43 20.95
C ASP A 24 -16.11 13.25 22.48
N GLU A 25 -16.15 12.00 22.96
CA GLU A 25 -15.96 11.66 24.38
C GLU A 25 -14.60 12.15 24.91
N ALA A 26 -13.53 11.90 24.14
CA ALA A 26 -12.19 12.38 24.49
C ALA A 26 -12.09 13.91 24.49
N ALA A 27 -12.67 14.60 23.50
CA ALA A 27 -12.63 16.06 23.39
C ALA A 27 -13.47 16.77 24.46
N GLY A 28 -14.64 16.23 24.82
CA GLY A 28 -15.50 16.75 25.89
C GLY A 28 -14.88 16.67 27.30
N SER A 29 -13.72 16.02 27.42
CA SER A 29 -12.98 15.84 28.68
C SER A 29 -11.96 16.94 28.95
N ILE A 30 -11.70 17.83 27.99
CA ILE A 30 -10.75 18.93 28.15
C ILE A 30 -11.38 19.98 29.07
N GLY A 31 -11.11 19.86 30.38
CA GLY A 31 -11.59 20.78 31.43
C GLY A 31 -12.30 20.11 32.62
N SER A 32 -12.52 18.80 32.57
CA SER A 32 -13.03 17.97 33.68
C SER A 32 -12.07 16.80 33.94
N ALA A 33 -12.23 16.07 35.06
CA ALA A 33 -11.47 14.84 35.33
C ALA A 33 -11.44 13.91 34.11
N PRO A 34 -10.37 13.13 33.88
CA PRO A 34 -10.19 12.34 32.65
C PRO A 34 -11.43 11.48 32.40
N SER A 35 -12.13 11.68 31.28
CA SER A 35 -13.21 10.76 30.93
C SER A 35 -12.58 9.44 30.55
N VAL A 36 -13.19 8.39 31.09
CA VAL A 36 -12.92 7.03 30.68
C VAL A 36 -13.74 6.84 29.41
N VAL A 37 -13.08 6.81 28.25
CA VAL A 37 -13.71 6.37 27.00
C VAL A 37 -14.39 5.04 27.27
N SER A 38 -15.63 4.87 26.83
CA SER A 38 -16.39 3.67 27.12
C SER A 38 -15.68 2.42 26.56
N ASP A 39 -15.29 1.50 27.43
CA ASP A 39 -14.70 0.20 27.05
C ASP A 39 -15.56 -0.56 26.02
N SER A 40 -16.89 -0.34 26.05
CA SER A 40 -17.81 -0.94 25.09
C SER A 40 -17.69 -0.37 23.67
N HIS A 41 -17.40 0.94 23.51
CA HIS A 41 -17.15 1.55 22.21
C HIS A 41 -15.81 1.07 21.63
N ILE A 42 -14.78 0.97 22.48
CA ILE A 42 -13.47 0.43 22.08
C ILE A 42 -13.61 -1.03 21.65
N SER A 43 -14.26 -1.87 22.46
CA SER A 43 -14.50 -3.28 22.11
C SER A 43 -15.25 -3.41 20.79
N ARG A 44 -16.29 -2.59 20.57
CA ARG A 44 -17.06 -2.63 19.33
C ARG A 44 -16.25 -2.17 18.13
N LEU A 45 -15.41 -1.14 18.29
CA LEU A 45 -14.50 -0.69 17.24
C LEU A 45 -13.55 -1.81 16.81
N LEU A 46 -12.97 -2.52 17.78
CA LEU A 46 -12.11 -3.67 17.53
C LEU A 46 -12.84 -4.81 16.81
N ASP A 47 -14.10 -5.10 17.18
CA ASP A 47 -14.92 -6.09 16.47
C ASP A 47 -15.11 -5.70 15.00
N VAL A 48 -15.42 -4.43 14.72
CA VAL A 48 -15.60 -3.93 13.35
C VAL A 48 -14.29 -4.01 12.56
N VAL A 49 -13.15 -3.69 13.19
CA VAL A 49 -11.81 -3.83 12.59
C VAL A 49 -11.54 -5.29 12.21
N HIS A 50 -11.79 -6.24 13.12
CA HIS A 50 -11.59 -7.66 12.84
C HIS A 50 -12.52 -8.16 11.73
N LEU A 51 -13.78 -7.72 11.71
CA LEU A 51 -14.72 -8.08 10.65
C LEU A 51 -14.31 -7.51 9.29
N TYR A 52 -13.80 -6.28 9.26
CA TYR A 52 -13.24 -5.69 8.04
C TYR A 52 -12.02 -6.48 7.57
N GLU A 53 -11.05 -6.74 8.45
CA GLU A 53 -9.83 -7.47 8.13
C GLU A 53 -10.13 -8.88 7.59
N ALA A 54 -10.99 -9.63 8.28
CA ALA A 54 -11.40 -10.98 7.90
C ALA A 54 -12.24 -11.01 6.60
N GLY A 55 -12.90 -9.88 6.28
CA GLY A 55 -13.67 -9.69 5.06
C GLY A 55 -12.84 -9.35 3.83
N LEU A 56 -11.58 -8.93 3.99
CA LEU A 56 -10.73 -8.56 2.85
C LEU A 56 -10.53 -9.74 1.88
N PRO A 57 -10.73 -9.54 0.57
CA PRO A 57 -10.43 -10.58 -0.40
C PRO A 57 -8.93 -10.87 -0.43
N ARG A 58 -8.58 -12.15 -0.46
CA ARG A 58 -7.22 -12.62 -0.75
C ARG A 58 -7.11 -12.93 -2.23
N ILE A 59 -6.20 -12.24 -2.90
CA ILE A 59 -6.07 -12.29 -4.36
C ILE A 59 -4.61 -12.40 -4.77
N PRO A 60 -4.32 -12.92 -5.97
CA PRO A 60 -2.97 -12.89 -6.50
C PRO A 60 -2.58 -11.44 -6.77
N ILE A 61 -1.52 -10.97 -6.12
CA ILE A 61 -0.94 -9.65 -6.35
C ILE A 61 0.29 -9.71 -7.24
N SER A 62 0.98 -10.86 -7.28
CA SER A 62 2.16 -11.10 -8.10
C SER A 62 2.41 -12.61 -8.26
N ARG A 63 3.46 -12.96 -9.01
CA ARG A 63 4.03 -14.31 -9.09
C ARG A 63 5.53 -14.21 -8.84
N CYS A 64 6.08 -15.05 -7.98
CA CYS A 64 7.50 -15.04 -7.66
C CYS A 64 8.32 -15.44 -8.90
N PRO A 65 9.30 -14.63 -9.34
CA PRO A 65 10.14 -14.96 -10.50
C PRO A 65 11.17 -16.06 -10.21
N LEU A 66 11.41 -16.37 -8.93
CA LEU A 66 12.39 -17.37 -8.49
C LEU A 66 11.76 -18.76 -8.36
N THR A 67 10.55 -18.85 -7.79
CA THR A 67 9.87 -20.12 -7.53
C THR A 67 8.72 -20.39 -8.49
N GLY A 68 8.21 -19.36 -9.17
CA GLY A 68 7.00 -19.43 -9.98
C GLY A 68 5.70 -19.47 -9.17
N GLU A 69 5.75 -19.41 -7.84
CA GLU A 69 4.55 -19.47 -6.98
C GLU A 69 3.73 -18.19 -7.02
N LEU A 70 2.41 -18.32 -6.88
CA LEU A 70 1.52 -17.17 -6.75
C LEU A 70 1.72 -16.50 -5.40
N VAL A 71 1.90 -15.18 -5.42
CA VAL A 71 1.92 -14.36 -4.21
C VAL A 71 0.52 -13.85 -3.95
N MET A 72 -0.11 -14.41 -2.93
CA MET A 72 -1.44 -14.05 -2.45
C MET A 72 -1.34 -12.98 -1.36
N HIS A 73 -2.18 -11.97 -1.43
CA HIS A 73 -2.29 -10.99 -0.35
C HIS A 73 -3.72 -10.47 -0.22
N THR A 74 -4.01 -9.87 0.94
CA THR A 74 -5.24 -9.10 1.09
C THR A 74 -5.12 -7.77 0.35
N PHE A 75 -6.22 -7.30 -0.17
CA PHE A 75 -6.30 -6.01 -0.84
C PHE A 75 -7.74 -5.53 -0.74
N ASP A 76 -7.95 -4.24 -0.60
CA ASP A 76 -9.29 -3.66 -0.72
C ASP A 76 -9.49 -3.14 -2.15
N PRO A 77 -10.23 -3.86 -3.03
CA PRO A 77 -10.39 -3.49 -4.42
C PRO A 77 -11.52 -2.47 -4.65
N TYR A 78 -12.23 -2.03 -3.61
CA TYR A 78 -13.48 -1.30 -3.79
C TYR A 78 -13.33 0.23 -3.76
N GLY A 79 -12.22 0.74 -3.24
CA GLY A 79 -11.95 2.18 -3.16
C GLY A 79 -10.82 2.50 -2.19
N LEU A 80 -10.30 3.73 -2.27
CA LEU A 80 -9.22 4.21 -1.39
C LEU A 80 -9.71 4.62 0.01
N ASP A 81 -11.03 4.64 0.22
CA ASP A 81 -11.69 4.92 1.50
C ASP A 81 -11.68 3.73 2.50
N GLY A 82 -11.07 2.61 2.11
CA GLY A 82 -10.98 1.41 2.94
C GLY A 82 -9.84 1.47 3.94
N LEU A 83 -10.02 0.86 5.11
CA LEU A 83 -8.99 0.82 6.16
C LEU A 83 -7.68 0.12 5.72
N TRP A 84 -7.69 -0.70 4.67
CA TRP A 84 -6.47 -1.22 4.04
C TRP A 84 -5.51 -0.12 3.56
N TRP A 85 -6.07 1.03 3.15
CA TRP A 85 -5.37 2.20 2.60
C TRP A 85 -5.06 3.28 3.64
N ASN A 86 -5.39 3.06 4.91
CA ASN A 86 -5.09 3.98 6.00
C ASN A 86 -3.58 3.96 6.28
N TYR A 87 -2.90 5.07 5.97
CA TYR A 87 -1.45 5.19 6.06
C TYR A 87 -0.90 5.00 7.48
N GLU A 88 -1.65 5.48 8.48
CA GLU A 88 -1.21 5.52 9.87
C GLU A 88 -1.64 4.26 10.64
N ALA A 89 -2.81 3.72 10.31
CA ALA A 89 -3.39 2.55 10.98
C ALA A 89 -4.03 1.60 9.95
N PRO A 90 -3.22 0.96 9.09
CA PRO A 90 -3.71 0.05 8.06
C PRO A 90 -4.36 -1.17 8.70
N VAL A 91 -5.56 -1.52 8.27
CA VAL A 91 -6.23 -2.75 8.68
C VAL A 91 -6.05 -3.79 7.58
N ARG A 92 -5.04 -4.65 7.75
CA ARG A 92 -4.75 -5.78 6.88
C ARG A 92 -3.82 -6.75 7.58
N PRO A 93 -3.91 -8.05 7.29
CA PRO A 93 -2.89 -9.00 7.73
C PRO A 93 -1.54 -8.61 7.14
N LEU A 94 -0.47 -9.02 7.81
CA LEU A 94 0.86 -9.00 7.20
C LEU A 94 0.80 -9.76 5.88
N ILE A 95 1.58 -9.30 4.89
CA ILE A 95 1.80 -10.12 3.71
C ILE A 95 2.25 -11.49 4.20
N GLU A 96 1.56 -12.54 3.74
CA GLU A 96 2.00 -13.90 4.04
C GLU A 96 3.46 -13.95 3.61
N ARG A 97 4.35 -14.25 4.55
CA ARG A 97 5.79 -14.14 4.30
C ARG A 97 6.19 -15.19 3.28
N PHE A 98 6.09 -14.82 2.02
CA PHE A 98 6.78 -15.51 0.96
C PHE A 98 8.26 -15.26 1.22
N VAL A 99 8.99 -16.34 1.54
CA VAL A 99 10.42 -16.30 1.92
C VAL A 99 11.25 -15.47 0.94
N THR A 100 10.85 -15.44 -0.32
CA THR A 100 11.53 -14.73 -1.40
C THR A 100 11.05 -13.29 -1.62
N CYS A 101 9.93 -12.86 -1.04
CA CYS A 101 9.38 -11.51 -1.23
C CYS A 101 9.95 -10.55 -0.18
N LEU A 102 10.75 -9.59 -0.65
CA LEU A 102 11.40 -8.60 0.21
C LEU A 102 10.43 -7.50 0.65
N VAL A 103 9.74 -6.90 -0.33
CA VAL A 103 8.84 -5.77 -0.09
C VAL A 103 7.82 -5.64 -1.21
N ALA A 104 6.64 -5.14 -0.84
CA ALA A 104 5.58 -4.77 -1.77
C ALA A 104 5.36 -3.26 -1.69
N THR A 105 5.58 -2.56 -2.81
CA THR A 105 5.25 -1.14 -2.99
C THR A 105 4.19 -1.00 -4.07
N GLY A 106 3.81 0.23 -4.40
CA GLY A 106 2.87 0.43 -5.48
C GLY A 106 2.59 1.88 -5.82
N ALA A 107 1.82 2.05 -6.88
CA ALA A 107 1.35 3.31 -7.41
C ALA A 107 -0.15 3.21 -7.70
N VAL A 108 -0.87 4.33 -7.69
CA VAL A 108 -2.27 4.38 -8.09
C VAL A 108 -2.50 5.58 -8.99
N HIS A 109 -2.90 5.32 -10.23
CA HIS A 109 -3.45 6.34 -11.10
C HIS A 109 -4.86 6.71 -10.62
N LEU A 110 -5.02 7.94 -10.14
CA LEU A 110 -6.29 8.42 -9.63
C LEU A 110 -7.23 8.79 -10.77
N ALA A 111 -8.48 8.34 -10.70
CA ALA A 111 -9.58 8.95 -11.43
C ALA A 111 -9.80 10.42 -10.99
N PRO A 112 -10.51 11.24 -11.77
CA PRO A 112 -10.76 12.65 -11.42
C PRO A 112 -11.49 12.85 -10.09
N GLU A 113 -12.41 11.96 -9.76
CA GLU A 113 -13.11 11.97 -8.47
C GLU A 113 -12.34 11.10 -7.47
N VAL A 114 -12.32 11.52 -6.22
CA VAL A 114 -11.68 10.80 -5.12
C VAL A 114 -12.64 10.75 -3.94
N GLU A 115 -12.71 9.60 -3.27
CA GLU A 115 -13.60 9.40 -2.15
C GLU A 115 -13.26 10.34 -0.97
N CYS A 116 -14.28 10.70 -0.17
CA CYS A 116 -14.09 11.49 1.02
C CYS A 116 -14.04 10.58 2.26
N PHE A 117 -12.88 10.57 2.95
CA PHE A 117 -12.62 9.78 4.14
C PHE A 117 -11.70 10.54 5.11
N PRO A 118 -11.73 10.22 6.43
CA PRO A 118 -11.12 11.08 7.45
C PRO A 118 -9.62 10.81 7.71
N PHE A 119 -9.06 9.73 7.18
CA PHE A 119 -7.65 9.36 7.36
C PHE A 119 -6.78 9.77 6.17
N LEU A 120 -5.46 9.77 6.38
CA LEU A 120 -4.48 9.97 5.31
C LEU A 120 -4.29 8.66 4.53
N CYS A 121 -4.42 8.73 3.21
CA CYS A 121 -4.02 7.68 2.27
C CYS A 121 -2.83 8.16 1.45
N LYS A 122 -1.80 7.31 1.32
CA LYS A 122 -0.63 7.54 0.45
C LYS A 122 -0.51 6.38 -0.55
N PRO A 123 -1.25 6.39 -1.66
CA PRO A 123 -1.32 5.24 -2.56
C PRO A 123 -0.10 5.12 -3.51
N GLY A 124 0.85 6.05 -3.43
CA GLY A 124 2.00 6.16 -4.32
C GLY A 124 1.78 7.17 -5.44
N PRO A 125 2.70 7.23 -6.42
CA PRO A 125 2.55 8.01 -7.66
C PRO A 125 1.37 7.54 -8.52
N GLY A 126 1.08 8.28 -9.59
CA GLY A 126 0.06 7.97 -10.58
C GLY A 126 0.48 6.98 -11.67
N VAL A 127 1.74 6.56 -11.68
CA VAL A 127 2.34 5.61 -12.64
C VAL A 127 3.30 4.66 -11.93
N PRO A 128 3.50 3.43 -12.43
CA PRO A 128 4.43 2.50 -11.83
C PRO A 128 5.87 3.03 -11.92
N TYR A 129 6.66 2.66 -10.92
CA TYR A 129 8.05 3.04 -10.77
C TYR A 129 8.84 1.85 -10.21
N VAL A 130 10.16 1.97 -10.16
CA VAL A 130 11.01 1.03 -9.43
C VAL A 130 11.99 1.76 -8.52
N TYR A 131 12.58 1.03 -7.57
CA TYR A 131 13.75 1.44 -6.81
C TYR A 131 15.02 0.90 -7.48
N PRO A 132 15.81 1.72 -8.21
CA PRO A 132 17.06 1.31 -8.83
C PRO A 132 18.04 0.71 -7.81
N LYS A 133 18.08 1.25 -6.58
CA LYS A 133 18.96 0.73 -5.50
C LYS A 133 18.71 -0.74 -5.20
N LEU A 134 17.45 -1.20 -5.33
CA LEU A 134 17.10 -2.61 -5.15
C LEU A 134 17.45 -3.40 -6.42
N LEU A 135 16.94 -2.99 -7.59
CA LEU A 135 17.13 -3.77 -8.82
C LEU A 135 18.60 -3.82 -9.32
N SER A 136 19.46 -2.93 -8.83
CA SER A 136 20.90 -2.96 -9.12
C SER A 136 21.65 -4.04 -8.32
N ILE A 137 21.03 -4.61 -7.29
CA ILE A 137 21.62 -5.71 -6.52
C ILE A 137 21.43 -7.02 -7.29
N ASP A 138 22.50 -7.82 -7.35
CA ASP A 138 22.45 -9.12 -8.01
C ASP A 138 21.52 -10.09 -7.29
N GLY A 139 20.73 -10.83 -8.07
CA GLY A 139 19.70 -11.73 -7.53
C GLY A 139 18.39 -11.05 -7.12
N ILE A 140 18.27 -9.71 -7.17
CA ILE A 140 16.98 -9.03 -6.99
C ILE A 140 16.22 -8.92 -8.31
N TYR A 141 14.92 -9.23 -8.23
CA TYR A 141 13.97 -9.08 -9.32
C TYR A 141 12.74 -8.30 -8.87
N GLY A 142 12.21 -7.44 -9.73
CA GLY A 142 10.93 -6.78 -9.56
C GLY A 142 9.84 -7.45 -10.39
N VAL A 143 8.59 -7.39 -9.93
CA VAL A 143 7.41 -7.75 -10.71
C VAL A 143 6.37 -6.64 -10.60
N VAL A 144 5.91 -6.11 -11.74
CA VAL A 144 4.82 -5.12 -11.80
C VAL A 144 3.52 -5.74 -12.32
N HIS A 145 2.41 -5.37 -11.69
CA HIS A 145 1.07 -5.87 -12.05
C HIS A 145 -0.01 -4.78 -11.86
N LYS A 146 -0.82 -4.57 -12.89
CA LYS A 146 -1.92 -3.61 -12.94
C LYS A 146 -3.24 -4.24 -12.47
N ARG A 147 -4.01 -3.53 -11.64
CA ARG A 147 -5.35 -3.96 -11.21
C ARG A 147 -6.26 -2.80 -10.78
N PRO A 148 -7.58 -2.93 -10.92
CA PRO A 148 -8.52 -1.90 -10.48
C PRO A 148 -8.58 -1.77 -8.95
N VAL A 149 -8.84 -0.55 -8.48
CA VAL A 149 -9.25 -0.25 -7.10
C VAL A 149 -10.32 0.83 -7.11
N GLY A 150 -11.57 0.45 -6.85
CA GLY A 150 -12.72 1.31 -7.08
C GLY A 150 -12.73 1.82 -8.53
N GLN A 151 -12.72 3.14 -8.69
CA GLN A 151 -12.59 3.81 -9.98
C GLN A 151 -11.14 4.09 -10.41
N HIS A 152 -10.17 3.85 -9.53
CA HIS A 152 -8.76 4.11 -9.76
C HIS A 152 -8.05 2.87 -10.32
N MET A 153 -6.80 3.05 -10.71
CA MET A 153 -5.98 1.96 -11.24
C MET A 153 -4.69 1.81 -10.45
N ALA A 154 -4.54 0.66 -9.80
CA ALA A 154 -3.42 0.35 -8.95
C ALA A 154 -2.34 -0.45 -9.72
N TYR A 155 -1.08 -0.22 -9.37
CA TYR A 155 0.08 -0.93 -9.87
C TYR A 155 0.86 -1.48 -8.67
N SER A 156 0.73 -2.77 -8.40
CA SER A 156 1.53 -3.43 -7.38
C SER A 156 2.93 -3.72 -7.93
N ILE A 157 3.95 -3.41 -7.15
CA ILE A 157 5.36 -3.62 -7.51
C ILE A 157 6.02 -4.40 -6.36
N LEU A 158 6.39 -5.64 -6.62
CA LEU A 158 6.99 -6.53 -5.61
C LEU A 158 8.43 -6.86 -5.96
N TYR A 159 9.29 -6.88 -4.95
CA TYR A 159 10.72 -7.19 -5.09
C TYR A 159 11.04 -8.52 -4.45
N TYR A 160 11.87 -9.31 -5.13
CA TYR A 160 12.19 -10.68 -4.77
C TYR A 160 13.69 -10.91 -4.71
N SER A 161 14.12 -11.76 -3.78
CA SER A 161 15.47 -12.31 -3.70
C SER A 161 15.42 -13.75 -3.19
N ALA A 162 16.38 -14.57 -3.62
CA ALA A 162 16.53 -15.93 -3.09
C ALA A 162 17.18 -15.91 -1.70
N GLU A 163 18.05 -14.93 -1.46
CA GLU A 163 18.81 -14.78 -0.23
C GLU A 163 18.33 -13.55 0.56
N PRO A 164 18.38 -13.58 1.91
CA PRO A 164 18.19 -12.39 2.73
C PRO A 164 19.18 -11.30 2.36
N ILE A 165 18.74 -10.05 2.43
CA ILE A 165 19.55 -8.88 2.10
C ILE A 165 19.78 -8.08 3.36
N THR A 166 21.03 -7.73 3.62
CA THR A 166 21.43 -6.95 4.80
C THR A 166 22.03 -5.62 4.39
N GLY A 167 21.92 -4.61 5.25
CA GLY A 167 22.51 -3.28 5.01
C GLY A 167 21.82 -2.46 3.92
N VAL A 168 20.63 -2.85 3.50
CA VAL A 168 19.81 -2.12 2.52
C VAL A 168 18.53 -1.66 3.21
N GLU A 169 18.33 -0.35 3.24
CA GLU A 169 17.10 0.24 3.76
C GLU A 169 15.93 -0.10 2.81
N MET A 170 14.93 -0.81 3.34
CA MET A 170 13.74 -1.19 2.61
C MET A 170 12.73 -0.03 2.58
N PRO A 171 12.01 0.17 1.46
CA PRO A 171 10.90 1.11 1.44
C PRO A 171 9.76 0.62 2.34
N ASN A 172 8.91 1.54 2.78
CA ASN A 172 7.69 1.17 3.48
C ASN A 172 6.80 0.28 2.62
N SER A 173 6.03 -0.59 3.26
CA SER A 173 5.02 -1.39 2.57
C SER A 173 3.95 -0.49 1.94
N TRP A 174 3.37 -0.93 0.83
CA TRP A 174 2.48 -0.09 0.03
C TRP A 174 1.31 0.46 0.84
N GLY A 175 1.15 1.78 0.86
CA GLY A 175 0.06 2.45 1.57
C GLY A 175 0.27 2.55 3.07
N THR A 176 1.47 2.28 3.61
CA THR A 176 1.79 2.36 5.05
C THR A 176 3.05 3.15 5.31
N ASN A 177 3.27 3.55 6.56
CA ASN A 177 4.47 4.26 7.01
C ASN A 177 5.57 3.33 7.56
N THR A 178 5.36 2.02 7.51
CA THR A 178 6.26 1.01 8.05
C THR A 178 6.56 -0.10 7.06
N TYR A 179 7.67 -0.81 7.31
CA TYR A 179 7.99 -2.11 6.76
C TYR A 179 8.44 -3.06 7.87
N TRP A 180 8.32 -4.35 7.63
CA TRP A 180 8.86 -5.38 8.52
C TRP A 180 10.25 -5.79 8.03
N ASP A 181 11.20 -5.92 8.94
CA ASP A 181 12.53 -6.46 8.66
C ASP A 181 12.96 -7.42 9.78
N ASP A 182 13.60 -8.52 9.40
CA ASP A 182 14.22 -9.49 10.29
C ASP A 182 15.64 -9.90 9.86
N SER A 183 16.22 -9.21 8.87
CA SER A 183 17.50 -9.53 8.24
C SER A 183 18.72 -9.31 9.14
N ASP A 184 18.63 -8.40 10.12
CA ASP A 184 19.72 -8.04 11.04
C ASP A 184 19.68 -8.84 12.37
N GLY A 185 18.77 -9.82 12.46
CA GLY A 185 18.54 -10.59 13.69
C GLY A 185 17.69 -9.86 14.74
N LYS A 186 17.15 -8.68 14.43
CA LYS A 186 16.20 -7.94 15.26
C LYS A 186 14.86 -7.79 14.52
N PRO A 187 14.03 -8.85 14.51
CA PRO A 187 12.71 -8.79 13.90
C PRO A 187 11.89 -7.63 14.46
N GLY A 188 11.42 -6.74 13.59
CA GLY A 188 10.70 -5.55 14.02
C GLY A 188 10.04 -4.75 12.91
N TRP A 189 9.26 -3.76 13.34
CA TRP A 189 8.70 -2.73 12.48
C TRP A 189 9.64 -1.55 12.42
N TYR A 190 9.94 -1.13 11.20
CA TYR A 190 10.79 0.01 10.91
C TYR A 190 10.05 0.99 10.02
N THR A 191 10.54 2.22 9.98
CA THR A 191 10.04 3.28 9.12
C THR A 191 11.18 3.76 8.23
N SER A 192 10.89 4.02 6.97
CA SER A 192 11.82 4.67 6.04
C SER A 192 11.17 5.94 5.48
N PRO A 193 11.88 7.06 5.35
CA PRO A 193 11.33 8.23 4.69
C PRO A 193 11.08 7.93 3.21
N ASP A 194 9.95 8.40 2.69
CA ASP A 194 9.71 8.35 1.25
C ASP A 194 10.70 9.31 0.56
N ASN A 195 11.52 8.80 -0.36
CA ASN A 195 12.44 9.59 -1.16
C ASN A 195 12.11 9.46 -2.66
N PRO A 196 11.24 10.32 -3.22
CA PRO A 196 10.85 10.25 -4.63
C PRO A 196 12.01 10.39 -5.62
N GLU A 197 13.15 10.96 -5.20
CA GLU A 197 14.36 11.05 -6.04
C GLU A 197 15.00 9.70 -6.30
N GLU A 198 14.72 8.70 -5.45
CA GLU A 198 15.19 7.32 -5.62
C GLU A 198 14.31 6.49 -6.56
N TRP A 199 13.24 7.07 -7.13
CA TRP A 199 12.34 6.34 -8.01
C TRP A 199 12.72 6.50 -9.48
N ASP A 200 12.71 5.38 -10.21
CA ASP A 200 12.85 5.40 -11.65
C ASP A 200 11.53 5.02 -12.33
N PHE A 201 11.00 5.96 -13.12
CA PHE A 201 9.78 5.80 -13.91
C PHE A 201 10.05 5.25 -15.31
N ASN A 202 11.31 5.20 -15.74
CA ASN A 202 11.69 4.58 -17.01
C ASN A 202 11.88 3.08 -16.80
N LEU A 203 10.79 2.31 -16.92
CA LEU A 203 10.82 0.87 -16.66
C LEU A 203 11.52 0.05 -17.75
N ARG A 204 11.71 0.61 -18.96
CA ARG A 204 12.19 -0.12 -20.13
C ARG A 204 13.59 -0.74 -19.94
N PRO A 205 14.60 -0.04 -19.41
CA PRO A 205 15.92 -0.62 -19.15
C PRO A 205 15.88 -1.80 -18.18
N TRP A 206 14.99 -1.76 -17.17
CA TRP A 206 14.85 -2.81 -16.16
C TRP A 206 14.19 -4.07 -16.71
N VAL A 207 13.20 -3.91 -17.60
CA VAL A 207 12.62 -5.06 -18.31
C VAL A 207 13.64 -5.64 -19.29
N GLN A 208 14.36 -4.79 -20.01
CA GLN A 208 15.37 -5.23 -20.99
C GLN A 208 16.52 -6.01 -20.33
N SER A 209 16.92 -5.66 -19.11
CA SER A 209 17.94 -6.40 -18.36
C SER A 209 17.42 -7.67 -17.68
N GLY A 210 16.11 -7.91 -17.73
CA GLY A 210 15.46 -9.02 -17.02
C GLY A 210 15.32 -8.81 -15.52
N LYS A 211 15.69 -7.64 -15.00
CA LYS A 211 15.55 -7.29 -13.57
C LYS A 211 14.10 -6.97 -13.19
N LEU A 212 13.30 -6.49 -14.13
CA LEU A 212 11.87 -6.24 -13.94
C LEU A 212 11.06 -7.14 -14.86
N LEU A 213 10.19 -7.96 -14.28
CA LEU A 213 9.19 -8.73 -15.00
C LEU A 213 7.82 -8.05 -14.83
N TRP A 214 6.88 -8.44 -15.67
CA TRP A 214 5.54 -7.87 -15.65
C TRP A 214 4.48 -8.93 -15.91
N ILE A 215 3.28 -8.68 -15.40
CA ILE A 215 2.11 -9.53 -15.62
C ILE A 215 1.15 -8.77 -16.54
N ALA A 216 0.61 -9.45 -17.55
CA ALA A 216 -0.34 -8.81 -18.45
C ALA A 216 -1.64 -8.44 -17.69
N PRO A 217 -2.27 -7.29 -17.99
CA PRO A 217 -3.52 -6.91 -17.35
C PRO A 217 -4.57 -8.00 -17.58
N GLU A 218 -5.35 -8.30 -16.54
CA GLU A 218 -6.41 -9.31 -16.58
C GLU A 218 -5.94 -10.76 -16.82
N ASP A 219 -4.62 -11.03 -16.80
CA ASP A 219 -4.10 -12.38 -16.90
C ASP A 219 -4.39 -13.18 -15.63
N ALA A 220 -5.46 -13.98 -15.67
CA ALA A 220 -5.85 -14.87 -14.58
C ALA A 220 -4.79 -15.92 -14.23
N GLN A 221 -3.87 -16.24 -15.15
CA GLN A 221 -2.77 -17.16 -14.91
C GLN A 221 -1.53 -16.46 -14.35
N MET A 222 -1.53 -15.12 -14.24
CA MET A 222 -0.41 -14.35 -13.68
C MET A 222 0.93 -14.72 -14.32
N GLN A 223 0.98 -14.87 -15.64
CA GLN A 223 2.19 -15.27 -16.35
C GLN A 223 3.22 -14.15 -16.31
N LEU A 224 4.44 -14.51 -15.95
CA LEU A 224 5.55 -13.57 -15.94
C LEU A 224 6.07 -13.36 -17.35
N ARG A 225 6.14 -12.10 -17.75
CA ARG A 225 6.66 -11.64 -19.02
C ARG A 225 7.90 -10.79 -18.79
N SER A 226 8.87 -10.95 -19.68
CA SER A 226 10.11 -10.17 -19.73
C SER A 226 10.31 -9.50 -21.09
N ASP A 227 9.37 -9.71 -22.02
CA ASP A 227 9.45 -9.12 -23.34
C ASP A 227 9.09 -7.63 -23.31
N LEU A 228 9.72 -6.86 -24.19
CA LEU A 228 9.48 -5.42 -24.35
C LEU A 228 8.25 -5.13 -25.20
N ASN A 229 7.77 -6.12 -25.94
CA ASN A 229 6.65 -5.96 -26.85
C ASN A 229 5.35 -5.92 -26.04
N GLU A 230 4.48 -4.97 -26.34
CA GLU A 230 3.15 -4.88 -25.70
C GLU A 230 3.16 -4.71 -24.17
N CYS A 231 4.31 -4.41 -23.56
CA CYS A 231 4.38 -4.12 -22.13
C CYS A 231 3.56 -2.85 -21.85
N PRO A 232 2.42 -2.96 -21.13
CA PRO A 232 1.48 -1.85 -20.96
C PRO A 232 1.95 -0.83 -19.91
N TYR A 233 3.12 -1.08 -19.32
CA TYR A 233 3.70 -0.30 -18.24
C TYR A 233 4.68 0.77 -18.73
N PHE A 234 4.97 0.80 -20.04
CA PHE A 234 5.83 1.82 -20.64
C PHE A 234 5.03 3.07 -21.01
N ASP A 235 5.67 4.24 -20.85
CA ASP A 235 5.18 5.54 -21.33
C ASP A 235 3.76 5.90 -20.85
N ILE A 236 3.33 5.35 -19.71
CA ILE A 236 2.06 5.70 -19.08
C ILE A 236 2.11 7.17 -18.68
N ARG A 237 1.05 7.93 -19.04
CA ARG A 237 0.84 9.28 -18.53
C ARG A 237 0.22 9.23 -17.13
N GLY A 238 0.75 10.04 -16.22
CA GLY A 238 0.19 10.21 -14.89
C GLY A 238 1.17 10.92 -13.97
N GLU A 239 0.73 11.13 -12.73
CA GLU A 239 1.51 11.82 -11.71
C GLU A 239 2.76 11.01 -11.32
N ARG A 240 3.91 11.67 -11.17
CA ARG A 240 5.18 11.04 -10.74
C ARG A 240 5.57 11.43 -9.32
N GLN A 241 4.94 12.44 -8.74
CA GLN A 241 5.09 12.80 -7.36
C GLN A 241 4.23 11.89 -6.47
N LEU A 242 4.62 11.80 -5.19
CA LEU A 242 3.84 11.06 -4.21
C LEU A 242 2.50 11.78 -3.99
N GLN A 243 1.41 11.04 -4.16
CA GLN A 243 0.06 11.55 -3.95
C GLN A 243 -0.37 11.32 -2.50
N ARG A 244 -1.05 12.30 -1.91
CA ARG A 244 -1.67 12.23 -0.59
C ARG A 244 -3.14 12.55 -0.72
N ILE A 245 -3.96 11.76 -0.04
CA ILE A 245 -5.42 11.88 -0.08
C ILE A 245 -5.96 11.93 1.33
N ALA A 246 -6.76 12.92 1.64
CA ALA A 246 -7.62 12.95 2.82
C ALA A 246 -8.78 13.91 2.60
N ARG A 247 -9.94 13.63 3.19
CA ARG A 247 -11.11 14.53 3.18
C ARG A 247 -11.53 14.95 1.76
N GLY A 248 -11.40 14.04 0.80
CA GLY A 248 -11.74 14.28 -0.62
C GLY A 248 -10.78 15.21 -1.35
N MET A 249 -9.63 15.56 -0.75
CA MET A 249 -8.61 16.39 -1.39
C MET A 249 -7.39 15.55 -1.75
N VAL A 250 -6.77 15.91 -2.88
CA VAL A 250 -5.49 15.35 -3.34
C VAL A 250 -4.43 16.45 -3.31
N TRP A 251 -3.26 16.15 -2.76
CA TRP A 251 -2.09 17.01 -2.88
C TRP A 251 -0.84 16.17 -3.12
N LEU A 252 0.18 16.82 -3.68
CA LEU A 252 1.45 16.19 -4.00
C LEU A 252 2.47 16.58 -2.93
N ASP A 253 3.40 15.68 -2.60
CA ASP A 253 4.62 16.08 -1.89
C ASP A 253 5.48 16.92 -2.83
N THR A 254 5.20 18.22 -2.88
CA THR A 254 6.20 19.21 -3.29
C THR A 254 7.23 19.28 -2.17
N GLN A 255 8.53 19.29 -2.47
CA GLN A 255 9.65 19.35 -1.51
C GLN A 255 9.67 20.57 -0.55
N ASP A 256 8.57 21.32 -0.41
CA ASP A 256 8.47 22.57 0.35
C ASP A 256 7.48 22.51 1.53
N LEU A 257 7.51 21.43 2.31
CA LEU A 257 7.13 21.51 3.72
C LEU A 257 8.38 21.40 4.58
N LYS A 258 9.18 22.48 4.57
CA LYS A 258 9.94 22.81 5.77
C LYS A 258 8.92 22.92 6.88
N LEU A 259 8.89 21.94 7.76
CA LEU A 259 8.24 22.07 9.06
C LEU A 259 8.79 23.35 9.67
N VAL A 260 7.98 24.41 9.65
CA VAL A 260 8.17 25.54 10.52
C VAL A 260 7.83 24.99 11.89
N GLU A 261 8.84 24.50 12.59
CA GLU A 261 8.76 24.34 14.03
C GLU A 261 8.41 25.72 14.59
N GLY A 262 7.18 25.83 15.09
CA GLY A 262 6.75 26.99 15.84
C GLY A 262 7.54 27.13 17.14
N PRO A 263 7.61 28.34 17.69
CA PRO A 263 8.48 28.70 18.82
C PRO A 263 8.19 27.96 20.12
#